data_AF-A0A5C7GIN4-F1
#
_entry.id   AF-A0A5C7GIN4-F1
#
_cell.length_a   1.000
_cell.length_b   1.000
_cell.length_c   1.000
_cell.angle_alpha   90.00
_cell.angle_beta   90.00
_cell.angle_gamma   90.00
#
_symmetry.space_group_name_H-M   'P 1'
#
loop_
_entity.id
_entity.type
_entity.pdbx_description
1 polymer ?
#
loop_
_entity_poly.entity_id
_entity_poly.type
_entity_poly.pdbx_seq_one_letter_code
_entity_poly.pdbx_strand_id
1 'polypeptide(L)'
;MRKSILIIGTVVLSVLNINATNANKNLNTLKEVVEIKKNNIAQVFEWKVETTKSTYSGTSLSLEQAKKMIALSSSGEVVTGKEIKSYFVLKSEVNNTAKRNYFWEVKTATGFAKGYSSTEAYAHKMIELVASGDAIVDKIIISQPQQ
;
A
#
# COMPACT_ATOMS: atom_id res chain seq x y z
N MET A 1 -28.83 -61.75 30.27
CA MET A 1 -27.49 -61.12 30.28
C MET A 1 -27.02 -60.95 28.85
N ARG A 2 -27.11 -59.74 28.29
CA ARG A 2 -26.65 -59.45 26.93
C ARG A 2 -25.29 -58.73 27.05
N LYS A 3 -24.26 -59.30 26.44
CA LYS A 3 -22.89 -58.83 26.52
C LYS A 3 -22.73 -57.61 25.60
N SER A 4 -22.30 -56.49 26.16
CA SER A 4 -21.87 -55.32 25.40
C SER A 4 -20.58 -55.65 24.64
N ILE A 5 -20.53 -55.36 23.36
CA ILE A 5 -19.30 -55.39 22.55
C ILE A 5 -18.99 -53.94 22.20
N LEU A 6 -17.93 -53.39 22.80
CA LEU A 6 -17.34 -52.12 22.41
C LEU A 6 -16.36 -52.40 21.26
N ILE A 7 -16.65 -51.86 20.08
CA ILE A 7 -15.74 -51.88 18.94
C ILE A 7 -15.01 -50.53 18.93
N ILE A 8 -13.73 -50.53 19.34
CA ILE A 8 -12.86 -49.37 19.21
C ILE A 8 -12.10 -49.54 17.88
N GLY A 9 -12.53 -48.83 16.85
CA GLY A 9 -11.80 -48.76 15.59
C GLY A 9 -10.53 -47.92 15.76
N THR A 10 -9.37 -48.56 15.76
CA THR A 10 -8.07 -47.87 15.70
C THR A 10 -7.84 -47.38 14.27
N VAL A 11 -7.90 -46.06 14.05
CA VAL A 11 -7.39 -45.46 12.81
C VAL A 11 -5.87 -45.44 12.90
N VAL A 12 -5.20 -46.26 12.11
CA VAL A 12 -3.75 -46.18 11.92
C VAL A 12 -3.47 -44.91 11.10
N LEU A 13 -3.02 -43.86 11.77
CA LEU A 13 -2.48 -42.67 11.12
C LEU A 13 -1.08 -43.02 10.61
N SER A 14 -0.97 -43.48 9.37
CA SER A 14 0.33 -43.57 8.71
C SER A 14 0.82 -42.16 8.40
N VAL A 15 1.74 -41.66 9.22
CA VAL A 15 2.50 -40.46 8.91
C VAL A 15 3.31 -40.75 7.65
N LEU A 16 2.83 -40.27 6.51
CA LEU A 16 3.67 -40.17 5.32
C LEU A 16 4.74 -39.12 5.64
N ASN A 17 5.99 -39.58 5.82
CA ASN A 17 7.15 -38.71 5.80
C ASN A 17 7.24 -38.09 4.40
N ILE A 18 6.56 -36.97 4.21
CA ILE A 18 6.80 -36.09 3.08
C ILE A 18 8.16 -35.45 3.38
N ASN A 19 9.23 -36.05 2.86
CA ASN A 19 10.45 -35.28 2.69
C ASN A 19 10.09 -34.14 1.75
N ALA A 20 9.88 -32.94 2.31
CA ALA A 20 9.85 -31.72 1.53
C ALA A 20 11.24 -31.61 0.89
N THR A 21 11.35 -32.10 -0.36
CA THR A 21 12.49 -31.82 -1.20
C THR A 21 12.53 -30.31 -1.36
N ASN A 22 13.38 -29.66 -0.56
CA ASN A 22 13.85 -28.32 -0.83
C ASN A 22 14.61 -28.42 -2.15
N ALA A 23 13.88 -28.32 -3.26
CA ALA A 23 14.48 -27.91 -4.51
C ALA A 23 15.06 -26.54 -4.22
N ASN A 24 16.36 -26.51 -3.90
CA ASN A 24 17.16 -25.31 -3.86
C ASN A 24 17.23 -24.81 -5.31
N LYS A 25 16.11 -24.25 -5.77
CA LYS A 25 16.10 -23.40 -6.94
C LYS A 25 16.90 -22.20 -6.48
N ASN A 26 18.17 -22.19 -6.87
CA ASN A 26 18.91 -20.95 -7.02
C ASN A 26 18.14 -20.14 -8.07
N LEU A 27 17.09 -19.47 -7.61
CA LEU A 27 16.47 -18.39 -8.31
C LEU A 27 17.51 -17.28 -8.26
N ASN A 28 18.37 -17.27 -9.26
CA ASN A 28 18.98 -16.04 -9.75
C ASN A 28 17.84 -15.16 -10.28
N THR A 29 16.93 -14.75 -9.40
CA THR A 29 16.17 -13.53 -9.62
C THR A 29 17.23 -12.46 -9.48
N LEU A 30 17.77 -12.02 -10.62
CA LEU A 30 18.27 -10.67 -10.72
C LEU A 30 17.12 -9.80 -10.20
N LYS A 31 17.17 -9.44 -8.91
CA LYS A 31 16.40 -8.33 -8.40
C LYS A 31 16.96 -7.15 -9.17
N GLU A 32 16.36 -6.86 -10.31
CA GLU A 32 16.51 -5.59 -10.97
C GLU A 32 15.95 -4.58 -9.96
N VAL A 33 16.81 -4.17 -9.02
CA VAL A 33 16.54 -3.02 -8.18
C VAL A 33 16.59 -1.87 -9.17
N VAL A 34 15.45 -1.59 -9.79
CA VAL A 34 15.28 -0.40 -10.61
C VAL A 34 15.78 0.74 -9.75
N GLU A 35 16.81 1.44 -10.22
CA GLU A 35 17.43 2.50 -9.45
C GLU A 35 16.42 3.65 -9.31
N ILE A 36 15.69 3.68 -8.19
CA ILE A 36 14.73 4.73 -7.90
C ILE A 36 15.50 5.99 -7.51
N LYS A 37 15.31 7.06 -8.28
CA LYS A 37 15.83 8.40 -7.99
C LYS A 37 14.72 9.33 -7.53
N LYS A 38 15.08 10.43 -6.88
CA LYS A 38 14.14 11.44 -6.37
C LYS A 38 13.22 11.98 -7.48
N ASN A 39 13.70 12.10 -8.71
CA ASN A 39 12.91 12.54 -9.86
C ASN A 39 11.89 11.50 -10.36
N ASN A 40 11.94 10.25 -9.89
CA ASN A 40 10.96 9.20 -10.17
C ASN A 40 9.79 9.20 -9.17
N ILE A 41 9.80 10.09 -8.19
CA ILE A 41 8.74 10.22 -7.19
C ILE A 41 7.69 11.22 -7.67
N ALA A 42 6.43 10.87 -7.52
CA ALA A 42 5.29 11.75 -7.72
C ALA A 42 4.55 11.96 -6.41
N GLN A 43 4.05 13.17 -6.21
CA GLN A 43 3.03 13.45 -5.21
C GLN A 43 1.67 13.38 -5.87
N VAL A 44 0.78 12.56 -5.32
CA VAL A 44 -0.61 12.44 -5.79
C VAL A 44 -1.53 13.07 -4.75
N PHE A 45 -2.57 13.75 -5.24
CA PHE A 45 -3.59 14.40 -4.45
C PHE A 45 -4.90 13.66 -4.66
N GLU A 46 -5.28 12.82 -3.71
CA GLU A 46 -6.63 12.25 -3.63
C GLU A 46 -7.58 13.32 -3.13
N TRP A 47 -8.65 13.55 -3.87
CA TRP A 47 -9.66 14.52 -3.51
C TRP A 47 -11.03 13.84 -3.41
N LYS A 48 -11.84 14.33 -2.49
CA LYS A 48 -13.22 13.93 -2.27
C LYS A 48 -14.05 15.19 -2.04
N VAL A 49 -15.24 15.24 -2.63
CA VAL A 49 -16.25 16.26 -2.34
C VAL A 49 -17.59 15.59 -2.11
N GLU A 50 -18.23 15.99 -1.02
CA GLU A 50 -19.56 15.57 -0.63
C GLU A 50 -20.52 16.72 -0.87
N THR A 51 -21.65 16.44 -1.50
CA THR A 51 -22.68 17.40 -1.80
C THR A 51 -24.02 16.93 -1.26
N THR A 52 -25.04 17.77 -1.37
CA THR A 52 -26.42 17.39 -1.06
C THR A 52 -26.99 16.30 -1.98
N LYS A 53 -26.34 15.99 -3.11
CA LYS A 53 -26.82 14.98 -4.07
C LYS A 53 -25.97 13.72 -4.09
N SER A 54 -24.65 13.83 -3.99
CA SER A 54 -23.74 12.70 -4.17
C SER A 54 -22.38 12.94 -3.52
N THR A 55 -21.51 11.94 -3.66
CA THR A 55 -20.08 12.02 -3.34
C THR A 55 -19.27 11.78 -4.59
N TYR A 56 -18.28 12.64 -4.84
CA TYR A 56 -17.33 12.54 -5.94
C TYR A 56 -15.92 12.41 -5.40
N SER A 57 -15.08 11.64 -6.08
CA SER A 57 -13.68 11.47 -5.70
C SER A 57 -12.80 11.21 -6.90
N GLY A 58 -11.52 11.50 -6.78
CA GLY A 58 -10.52 11.19 -7.78
C GLY A 58 -9.10 11.50 -7.32
N THR A 59 -8.16 11.40 -8.25
CA THR A 59 -6.75 11.74 -8.01
C THR A 59 -6.29 12.86 -8.95
N SER A 60 -5.34 13.66 -8.51
CA SER A 60 -4.71 14.70 -9.32
C SER A 60 -3.21 14.78 -9.05
N LEU A 61 -2.44 15.31 -10.00
CA LEU A 61 -0.98 15.45 -9.89
C LEU A 61 -0.55 16.79 -9.29
N SER A 62 -1.50 17.67 -9.00
CA SER A 62 -1.26 18.91 -8.27
C SER A 62 -2.45 19.28 -7.39
N LEU A 63 -2.18 20.03 -6.33
CA LEU A 63 -3.20 20.57 -5.44
C LEU A 63 -4.18 21.49 -6.20
N GLU A 64 -3.67 22.27 -7.16
CA GLU A 64 -4.50 23.16 -7.98
C GLU A 64 -5.48 22.36 -8.85
N GLN A 65 -5.01 21.30 -9.51
CA GLN A 65 -5.88 20.41 -10.29
C GLN A 65 -6.92 19.73 -9.40
N ALA A 66 -6.54 19.25 -8.22
CA ALA A 66 -7.48 18.67 -7.26
C ALA A 66 -8.60 19.66 -6.87
N LYS A 67 -8.24 20.91 -6.57
CA LYS A 67 -9.20 21.98 -6.26
C LYS A 67 -10.12 22.28 -7.45
N LYS A 68 -9.57 22.34 -8.67
CA LYS A 68 -10.33 22.54 -9.90
C LYS A 68 -11.33 21.40 -10.12
N MET A 69 -10.90 20.15 -9.94
CA MET A 69 -11.76 18.99 -10.11
C MET A 69 -12.89 18.96 -9.09
N ILE A 70 -12.62 19.28 -7.82
CA ILE A 70 -13.68 19.47 -6.81
C ILE A 70 -14.72 20.48 -7.29
N ALA A 71 -14.28 21.67 -7.72
CA ALA A 71 -15.20 22.73 -8.16
C ALA A 71 -16.04 22.33 -9.38
N LEU A 72 -15.44 21.61 -10.33
CA LEU A 72 -16.15 21.11 -11.51
C LEU A 72 -17.15 20.01 -11.14
N SER A 73 -16.73 19.04 -10.32
CA SER A 73 -17.55 17.88 -9.93
C SER A 73 -18.73 18.25 -9.03
N SER A 74 -18.62 19.31 -8.23
CA SER A 74 -19.71 19.79 -7.37
C SER A 74 -20.49 20.97 -7.97
N SER A 75 -20.31 21.27 -9.26
CA SER A 75 -20.93 22.44 -9.89
C SER A 75 -22.45 22.32 -9.89
N GLY A 76 -23.15 23.34 -9.38
CA GLY A 76 -24.61 23.36 -9.28
C GLY A 76 -25.18 22.53 -8.11
N GLU A 77 -24.33 22.12 -7.17
CA GLU A 77 -24.72 21.37 -5.96
C GLU A 77 -24.22 22.09 -4.70
N VAL A 78 -24.92 21.89 -3.58
CA VAL A 78 -24.48 22.46 -2.30
C VAL A 78 -23.44 21.52 -1.70
N VAL A 79 -22.20 22.01 -1.56
CA VAL A 79 -21.09 21.26 -0.96
C VAL A 79 -21.27 21.19 0.56
N THR A 80 -21.26 19.99 1.10
CA THR A 80 -21.35 19.70 2.54
C THR A 80 -20.01 19.29 3.14
N GLY A 81 -19.09 18.79 2.32
CA GLY A 81 -17.76 18.37 2.76
C GLY A 81 -16.73 18.36 1.63
N LYS A 82 -15.46 18.60 1.97
CA LYS A 82 -14.33 18.49 1.04
C LYS A 82 -13.11 17.94 1.77
N GLU A 83 -12.38 17.07 1.08
CA GLU A 83 -11.14 16.51 1.58
C GLU A 83 -10.11 16.44 0.44
N ILE A 84 -8.86 16.84 0.72
CA ILE A 84 -7.73 16.56 -0.16
C ILE A 84 -6.62 15.96 0.69
N LYS A 85 -6.23 14.73 0.37
CA LYS A 85 -5.10 14.02 0.97
C LYS A 85 -3.97 13.94 -0.05
N SER A 86 -2.73 14.08 0.40
CA SER A 86 -1.56 13.87 -0.46
C SER A 86 -0.69 12.73 0.06
N TYR A 87 -0.05 12.05 -0.88
CA TYR A 87 0.89 10.96 -0.60
C TYR A 87 1.88 10.81 -1.76
N PHE A 88 3.05 10.26 -1.47
CA PHE A 88 4.10 10.01 -2.44
C PHE A 88 4.02 8.57 -2.99
N VAL A 89 4.27 8.41 -4.29
CA VAL A 89 4.35 7.11 -4.98
C VAL A 89 5.43 7.18 -6.06
N LEU A 90 5.80 6.03 -6.60
CA LEU A 90 6.58 5.99 -7.84
C LEU A 90 5.75 6.50 -9.01
N LYS A 91 6.34 7.32 -9.87
CA LYS A 91 5.71 7.84 -11.10
C LYS A 91 5.12 6.73 -11.98
N SER A 92 5.82 5.60 -12.08
CA SER A 92 5.37 4.42 -12.83
C SER A 92 4.16 3.70 -12.21
N GLU A 93 3.79 4.05 -10.98
CA GLU A 93 2.72 3.39 -10.20
C GLU A 93 1.57 4.35 -9.85
N VAL A 94 1.64 5.62 -10.27
CA VAL A 94 0.62 6.66 -9.98
C VAL A 94 -0.80 6.20 -10.33
N ASN A 95 -0.96 5.55 -11.49
CA ASN A 95 -2.25 5.09 -11.99
C ASN A 95 -2.58 3.65 -11.58
N ASN A 96 -1.76 3.01 -10.74
CA ASN A 96 -1.95 1.61 -10.34
C ASN A 96 -2.11 1.51 -8.82
N THR A 97 -3.35 1.68 -8.35
CA THR A 97 -3.68 1.58 -6.92
C THR A 97 -3.43 0.18 -6.36
N ALA A 98 -3.54 -0.88 -7.17
CA ALA A 98 -3.25 -2.26 -6.78
C ALA A 98 -1.78 -2.50 -6.40
N LYS A 99 -0.89 -1.56 -6.73
CA LYS A 99 0.52 -1.57 -6.32
C LYS A 99 0.77 -0.83 -5.00
N ARG A 100 -0.24 -0.39 -4.28
CA ARG A 100 -0.09 0.31 -2.99
C ARG A 100 -0.07 -0.67 -1.81
N ASN A 101 0.85 -1.62 -1.85
CA ASN A 101 0.89 -2.73 -0.87
C ASN A 101 1.53 -2.33 0.48
N TYR A 102 2.38 -1.31 0.47
CA TYR A 102 3.08 -0.84 1.66
C TYR A 102 2.81 0.64 1.85
N PHE A 103 2.10 0.97 2.92
CA PHE A 103 2.00 2.33 3.40
C PHE A 103 3.24 2.68 4.21
N TRP A 104 3.72 3.92 4.07
CA TRP A 104 4.83 4.40 4.86
C TRP A 104 4.64 5.86 5.27
N GLU A 105 5.22 6.20 6.41
CA GLU A 105 5.32 7.56 6.93
C GLU A 105 6.75 7.82 7.40
N VAL A 106 7.20 9.05 7.25
CA VAL A 106 8.47 9.51 7.80
C VAL A 106 8.28 10.89 8.40
N LYS A 107 8.76 11.04 9.63
CA LYS A 107 8.91 12.32 10.31
C LYS A 107 10.37 12.68 10.37
N THR A 108 10.70 13.88 9.92
CA THR A 108 12.04 14.45 10.03
C THR A 108 12.03 15.58 11.05
N ALA A 109 13.20 16.19 11.31
CA ALA A 109 13.29 17.30 12.24
C ALA A 109 12.43 18.51 11.80
N THR A 110 12.28 18.72 10.48
CA THR A 110 11.56 19.88 9.93
C THR A 110 10.21 19.54 9.28
N GLY A 111 9.89 18.26 9.10
CA GLY A 111 8.76 17.88 8.26
C GLY A 111 8.19 16.50 8.49
N PHE A 112 7.17 16.20 7.69
CA PHE A 112 6.48 14.93 7.69
C PHE A 112 6.04 14.59 6.26
N ALA A 113 6.17 13.33 5.89
CA ALA A 113 5.72 12.82 4.59
C ALA A 113 5.13 11.42 4.75
N LYS A 114 4.22 11.07 3.85
CA LYS A 114 3.64 9.74 3.77
C LYS A 114 3.48 9.30 2.32
N GLY A 115 3.41 8.01 2.10
CA GLY A 115 3.34 7.46 0.75
C GLY A 115 2.96 5.99 0.70
N TYR A 116 2.94 5.49 -0.52
CA TYR A 116 2.75 4.08 -0.80
C TYR A 116 3.88 3.53 -1.67
N SER A 117 4.11 2.23 -1.58
CA SER A 117 5.07 1.50 -2.41
C SER A 117 4.60 0.08 -2.67
N SER A 118 5.03 -0.48 -3.79
CA SER A 118 4.69 -1.86 -4.18
C SER A 118 5.41 -2.93 -3.39
N THR A 119 6.56 -2.59 -2.80
CA THR A 119 7.37 -3.49 -1.96
C THR A 119 7.88 -2.75 -0.72
N GLU A 120 8.20 -3.49 0.35
CA GLU A 120 8.82 -2.94 1.56
C GLU A 120 10.19 -2.29 1.26
N ALA A 121 10.99 -2.91 0.38
CA ALA A 121 12.27 -2.36 -0.05
C ALA A 121 12.10 -1.00 -0.74
N TYR A 122 11.05 -0.84 -1.56
CA TYR A 122 10.72 0.45 -2.16
C TYR A 122 10.22 1.45 -1.13
N ALA A 123 9.44 1.03 -0.12
CA ALA A 123 9.02 1.92 0.96
C ALA A 123 10.23 2.50 1.71
N HIS A 124 11.22 1.67 2.07
CA HIS A 124 12.48 2.13 2.64
C HIS A 124 13.20 3.12 1.71
N LYS A 125 13.31 2.80 0.42
CA LYS A 125 14.00 3.67 -0.54
C LYS A 125 13.29 5.01 -0.72
N MET A 126 11.97 5.00 -0.74
CA MET A 126 11.15 6.20 -0.85
C MET A 126 11.32 7.10 0.38
N ILE A 127 11.33 6.52 1.59
CA ILE A 127 11.61 7.26 2.83
C ILE A 127 12.99 7.95 2.74
N GLU A 128 14.04 7.21 2.37
CA GLU A 128 15.39 7.78 2.22
C GLU A 128 15.41 8.96 1.24
N LEU A 129 14.79 8.80 0.08
CA LEU A 129 14.79 9.83 -0.98
C LEU A 129 13.97 11.07 -0.61
N VAL A 130 12.84 10.88 0.07
CA VAL A 130 11.95 11.97 0.48
C VAL A 130 12.52 12.73 1.67
N ALA A 131 13.10 12.03 2.65
CA ALA A 131 13.75 12.63 3.81
C ALA A 131 15.20 13.11 3.54
N SER A 132 15.74 12.85 2.35
CA SER A 132 17.12 13.21 1.99
C SER A 132 17.39 14.70 2.24
N GLY A 133 18.38 14.97 3.08
CA GLY A 133 18.77 16.34 3.48
C GLY A 133 18.22 16.78 4.84
N ASP A 134 17.46 15.93 5.54
CA ASP A 134 16.96 16.18 6.88
C ASP A 134 17.14 14.94 7.78
N ALA A 135 17.22 15.14 9.09
CA ALA A 135 17.39 14.06 10.05
C ALA A 135 16.04 13.35 10.28
N ILE A 136 16.01 12.03 10.03
CA ILE A 136 14.83 11.20 10.32
C ILE A 136 14.70 11.05 11.84
N VAL A 137 13.55 11.46 12.37
CA VAL A 137 13.18 11.32 13.78
C VAL A 137 12.39 10.04 14.00
N ASP A 138 11.48 9.73 13.09
CA ASP A 138 10.62 8.54 13.18
C ASP A 138 10.21 8.04 11.79
N LYS A 139 9.93 6.74 11.68
CA LYS A 139 9.44 6.13 10.44
C LYS A 139 8.53 4.94 10.73
N ILE A 140 7.50 4.81 9.92
CA ILE A 140 6.52 3.72 9.98
C ILE A 140 6.42 3.09 8.59
N ILE A 141 6.39 1.76 8.52
CA ILE A 141 6.05 1.01 7.32
C ILE A 141 5.04 -0.06 7.71
N ILE A 142 3.91 -0.09 7.02
CA ILE A 142 2.81 -1.01 7.27
C ILE A 142 2.46 -1.70 5.95
N SER A 143 2.53 -3.04 5.95
CA SER A 143 1.95 -3.82 4.86
C SER A 143 0.43 -3.74 4.95
N GLN A 144 -0.22 -3.36 3.86
CA GLN A 144 -1.66 -3.30 3.77
C GLN A 144 -2.16 -4.47 2.90
N PRO A 145 -3.20 -5.21 3.35
CA PRO A 145 -3.84 -6.20 2.50
C PRO A 145 -4.49 -5.51 1.30
N GLN A 146 -4.42 -6.15 0.13
CA GLN A 146 -5.11 -5.69 -1.07
C GLN A 146 -6.63 -5.65 -0.77
N GLN A 147 -7.24 -4.48 -0.93
CA GLN A 147 -8.70 -4.31 -0.87
C GLN A 147 -9.33 -4.58 -2.23
#